data_AF-A0AA96FPS7-F1
#
_entry.id   AF-A0AA96FPS7-F1
#
_cell.length_a   1.000
_cell.length_b   1.000
_cell.length_c   1.000
_cell.angle_alpha   90.00
_cell.angle_beta   90.00
_cell.angle_gamma   90.00
#
_symmetry.space_group_name_H-M   'P 1'
#
loop_
_entity.id
_entity.type
_entity.pdbx_description
1 polymer ?
#
loop_
_entity_poly.entity_id
_entity_poly.type
_entity_poly.pdbx_seq_one_letter_code
_entity_poly.pdbx_strand_id
1 'polypeptide(L)'
;MTHRPLDEPLRPVRPHPADALWNRPPEPAGIDPAVLGALLHRHGWQRRGGAAGRYGRWTPPGPGGAGTSLLVPESRAFPDSDDLLGEALDALSRSGTPAAREVLLALAVPSDEIRWWRDVPSGPADAAPWIVEERLRAAARQTLLAAALATRARAGYHGARHRRSAAAFLEHVLVGSAADGRRLTAFVPVEPGRPLTVRLDQALYAVREAIDFQRATGGTAAFDGAVRAGASRELTEAIVALVRGTEGARIAVAWAPAAGVPADCAAAAEAVEFSPGDLPVLREAGARYLRAEPSVPVRITGAVVRMRRAQPRGEGTVRLRVLAGAEVPYVRVTLDEEDYRIAGHAHLVGLPVRVLGRLESRGGFRRLTGASGVVPVQVEDEERDRLMKSLQEDLDFFEEACAGDDCD
;
A
#
# COMPACT_ATOMS: atom_id res chain seq x y z
N MET A 1 33.53 31.09 -12.70
CA MET A 1 34.01 30.54 -11.41
C MET A 1 33.63 31.51 -10.31
N THR A 2 32.57 31.21 -9.58
CA THR A 2 32.14 31.97 -8.40
C THR A 2 31.99 30.95 -7.27
N HIS A 3 32.98 30.94 -6.38
CA HIS A 3 33.02 30.04 -5.24
C HIS A 3 31.92 30.41 -4.24
N ARG A 4 31.07 29.44 -3.91
CA ARG A 4 30.14 29.49 -2.77
C ARG A 4 30.97 29.25 -1.49
N PRO A 5 30.88 30.10 -0.45
CA PRO A 5 31.63 29.90 0.78
C PRO A 5 31.07 28.69 1.55
N LEU A 6 31.97 27.88 2.12
CA LEU A 6 31.68 26.57 2.74
C LEU A 6 31.14 26.64 4.18
N ASP A 7 30.91 27.83 4.75
CA ASP A 7 30.59 28.01 6.17
C ASP A 7 29.19 28.60 6.40
N GLU A 8 28.16 28.02 5.78
CA GLU A 8 26.77 28.27 6.18
C GLU A 8 26.30 27.10 7.06
N PRO A 9 26.05 27.30 8.38
CA PRO A 9 25.54 26.22 9.22
C PRO A 9 24.20 25.77 8.66
N LEU A 10 24.09 24.48 8.32
CA LEU A 10 22.86 23.86 7.85
C LEU A 10 21.73 24.26 8.80
N ARG A 11 20.76 25.04 8.30
CA ARG A 11 19.57 25.40 9.08
C ARG A 11 18.95 24.08 9.57
N PRO A 12 18.74 23.91 10.90
CA PRO A 12 18.10 22.71 11.39
C PRO A 12 16.72 22.62 10.75
N VAL A 13 16.51 21.56 9.98
CA VAL A 13 15.21 21.23 9.40
C VAL A 13 14.25 21.12 10.58
N ARG A 14 13.26 22.03 10.66
CA ARG A 14 12.21 21.91 11.67
C ARG A 14 11.51 20.58 11.42
N PRO A 15 11.45 19.66 12.40
CA PRO A 15 10.74 18.40 12.22
C PRO A 15 9.28 18.69 11.88
N HIS A 16 8.72 17.94 10.94
CA HIS A 16 7.32 18.07 10.57
C HIS A 16 6.47 17.72 11.81
N PRO A 17 5.30 18.35 12.05
CA PRO A 17 4.50 18.08 13.25
C PRO A 17 4.14 16.59 13.45
N ALA A 18 4.07 15.84 12.34
CA ALA A 18 3.90 14.39 12.37
C ALA A 18 5.14 13.67 12.94
N ASP A 19 6.37 14.05 12.54
CA ASP A 19 7.64 13.42 12.96
C ASP A 19 7.84 13.44 14.49
N ALA A 20 7.24 14.41 15.18
CA ALA A 20 7.33 14.54 16.63
C ALA A 20 6.52 13.47 17.39
N LEU A 21 5.48 12.90 16.79
CA LEU A 21 4.63 11.87 17.41
C LEU A 21 5.24 10.48 17.31
N TRP A 22 5.93 10.16 16.21
CA TRP A 22 6.49 8.83 15.95
C TRP A 22 7.75 8.51 16.78
N ASN A 23 8.46 9.55 17.25
CA ASN A 23 9.72 9.41 17.98
C ASN A 23 9.58 9.47 19.51
N ARG A 24 8.36 9.62 20.04
CA ARG A 24 8.16 9.68 21.48
C ARG A 24 8.09 8.25 22.04
N PRO A 25 8.95 7.88 23.00
CA PRO A 25 8.82 6.59 23.68
C PRO A 25 7.44 6.53 24.38
N PRO A 26 6.84 5.33 24.48
CA PRO A 26 5.55 5.19 25.14
C PRO A 26 5.68 5.56 26.63
N GLU A 27 4.74 6.35 27.14
CA GLU A 27 4.76 6.81 28.54
C GLU A 27 4.07 5.78 29.45
N PRO A 28 4.66 5.38 30.59
CA PRO A 28 4.09 4.36 31.47
C PRO A 28 2.64 4.65 31.89
N ALA A 29 2.36 5.91 32.25
CA ALA A 29 1.04 6.40 32.65
C ALA A 29 -0.03 6.31 31.55
N GLY A 30 0.34 6.10 30.28
CA GLY A 30 -0.57 5.90 29.15
C GLY A 30 -0.81 4.43 28.76
N ILE A 31 -0.03 3.48 29.28
CA ILE A 31 -0.09 2.07 28.88
C ILE A 31 -1.06 1.25 29.73
N ASP A 32 -2.03 0.63 29.08
CA ASP A 32 -2.83 -0.44 29.68
C ASP A 32 -1.98 -1.73 29.81
N PRO A 33 -1.81 -2.29 31.02
CA PRO A 33 -1.07 -3.53 31.22
C PRO A 33 -1.62 -4.72 30.42
N ALA A 34 -2.93 -4.75 30.15
CA ALA A 34 -3.54 -5.79 29.32
C ALA A 34 -3.09 -5.68 27.86
N VAL A 35 -2.94 -4.46 27.34
CA VAL A 35 -2.40 -4.20 26.00
C VAL A 35 -0.94 -4.61 25.91
N LEU A 36 -0.12 -4.26 26.91
CA LEU A 36 1.28 -4.69 26.97
C LEU A 36 1.39 -6.22 27.02
N GLY A 37 0.59 -6.89 27.86
CA GLY A 37 0.56 -8.35 27.94
C GLY A 37 0.16 -9.02 26.62
N ALA A 38 -0.83 -8.47 25.92
CA ALA A 38 -1.26 -8.98 24.61
C ALA A 38 -0.17 -8.83 23.54
N LEU A 39 0.54 -7.69 23.52
CA LEU A 39 1.65 -7.44 22.61
C LEU A 39 2.87 -8.33 22.92
N LEU A 40 3.20 -8.52 24.19
CA LEU A 40 4.26 -9.43 24.63
C LEU A 40 3.98 -10.85 24.12
N HIS A 41 2.78 -11.37 24.38
CA HIS A 41 2.40 -12.71 23.92
C HIS A 41 2.49 -12.85 22.39
N ARG A 42 1.97 -11.85 21.67
CA ARG A 42 2.00 -11.80 20.20
C ARG A 42 3.41 -11.87 19.62
N HIS A 43 4.36 -11.18 20.24
CA HIS A 43 5.75 -11.13 19.81
C HIS A 43 6.62 -12.24 20.43
N GLY A 44 5.98 -13.30 20.94
CA GLY A 44 6.64 -14.53 21.38
C GLY A 44 7.18 -14.52 22.80
N TRP A 45 6.91 -13.48 23.59
CA TRP A 45 7.26 -13.48 25.01
C TRP A 45 6.39 -14.48 25.76
N GLN A 46 7.01 -15.17 26.70
CA GLN A 46 6.36 -16.22 27.48
C GLN A 46 6.13 -15.76 28.91
N ARG A 47 4.89 -15.91 29.40
CA ARG A 47 4.58 -15.71 30.81
C ARG A 47 5.02 -16.96 31.60
N ARG A 48 6.05 -16.83 32.44
CA ARG A 48 6.66 -17.92 33.23
C ARG A 48 6.31 -17.86 34.73
N GLY A 49 5.12 -17.39 35.04
CA GLY A 49 4.60 -17.25 36.41
C GLY A 49 4.31 -15.79 36.80
N GLY A 50 4.18 -15.55 38.09
CA GLY A 50 3.79 -14.26 38.65
C GLY A 50 2.95 -14.44 39.92
N ALA A 51 2.60 -13.33 40.56
CA ALA A 51 1.65 -13.31 41.65
C ALA A 51 0.27 -12.92 41.10
N ALA A 52 -0.70 -13.84 41.17
CA ALA A 52 -2.06 -13.59 40.70
C ALA A 52 -2.67 -12.37 41.39
N GLY A 53 -3.38 -11.54 40.63
CA GLY A 53 -3.91 -10.25 41.06
C GLY A 53 -2.87 -9.14 41.21
N ARG A 54 -1.58 -9.42 40.96
CA ARG A 54 -0.47 -8.45 41.13
C ARG A 54 0.28 -8.23 39.83
N TYR A 55 1.11 -9.20 39.42
CA TYR A 55 1.97 -9.08 38.25
C TYR A 55 2.27 -10.44 37.60
N GLY A 56 2.47 -10.42 36.29
CA GLY A 56 3.01 -11.53 35.49
C GLY A 56 4.49 -11.33 35.21
N ARG A 57 5.26 -12.42 35.29
CA ARG A 57 6.67 -12.47 34.90
C ARG A 57 6.79 -12.97 33.46
N TRP A 58 7.38 -12.15 32.60
CA TRP A 58 7.58 -12.44 31.18
C TRP A 58 9.06 -12.63 30.86
N THR A 59 9.35 -13.54 29.93
CA THR A 59 10.70 -13.81 29.41
C THR A 59 10.73 -13.71 27.89
N PRO A 60 11.81 -13.19 27.29
CA PRO A 60 11.90 -12.97 25.85
C PRO A 60 11.91 -14.29 25.06
N PRO A 61 11.52 -14.25 23.78
CA PRO A 61 11.62 -15.40 22.88
C PRO A 61 13.08 -15.78 22.60
N GLY A 62 13.35 -17.07 22.44
CA GLY A 62 14.65 -17.61 21.98
C GLY A 62 15.58 -18.16 23.07
N PRO A 63 16.65 -18.89 22.67
CA PRO A 63 17.51 -19.65 23.59
C PRO A 63 18.40 -18.78 24.50
N GLY A 64 18.54 -17.47 24.22
CA GLY A 64 19.28 -16.52 25.05
C GLY A 64 18.45 -15.80 26.13
N GLY A 65 17.18 -16.16 26.30
CA GLY A 65 16.23 -15.40 27.13
C GLY A 65 16.39 -15.50 28.65
N ALA A 66 17.54 -15.97 29.14
CA ALA A 66 17.77 -16.21 30.57
C ALA A 66 18.06 -14.92 31.37
N GLY A 67 18.50 -13.83 30.72
CA GLY A 67 18.98 -12.63 31.42
C GLY A 67 17.96 -11.52 31.65
N THR A 68 16.93 -11.41 30.82
CA THR A 68 15.94 -10.31 30.90
C THR A 68 14.58 -10.86 31.27
N SER A 69 14.04 -10.42 32.40
CA SER A 69 12.68 -10.74 32.82
C SER A 69 11.92 -9.45 33.04
N LEU A 70 10.70 -9.38 32.50
CA LEU A 70 9.81 -8.24 32.70
C LEU A 70 8.76 -8.60 33.75
N LEU A 71 8.47 -7.66 34.63
CA LEU A 71 7.33 -7.71 35.52
C LEU A 71 6.27 -6.79 34.94
N VAL A 72 5.11 -7.34 34.59
CA VAL A 72 4.00 -6.57 34.05
C VAL A 72 2.83 -6.69 35.02
N PRO A 73 2.29 -5.58 35.55
CA PRO A 73 1.15 -5.64 36.46
C PRO A 73 -0.07 -6.26 35.76
N GLU A 74 -0.93 -6.96 36.51
CA GLU A 74 -2.15 -7.53 35.91
C GLU A 74 -3.21 -6.47 35.61
N SER A 75 -3.24 -5.39 36.39
CA SER A 75 -4.09 -4.23 36.14
C SER A 75 -3.47 -2.96 36.72
N ARG A 76 -3.99 -1.80 36.30
CA ARG A 76 -3.64 -0.50 36.88
C ARG A 76 -4.12 -0.29 38.32
N ALA A 77 -4.99 -1.16 38.83
CA ALA A 77 -5.42 -1.09 40.23
C ALA A 77 -4.36 -1.61 41.21
N PHE A 78 -3.31 -2.27 40.71
CA PHE A 78 -2.21 -2.74 41.55
C PHE A 78 -1.34 -1.56 42.01
N PRO A 79 -1.00 -1.45 43.30
CA PRO A 79 -0.02 -0.47 43.78
C PRO A 79 1.31 -0.60 43.00
N ASP A 80 1.98 0.51 42.73
CA ASP A 80 3.25 0.55 41.97
C ASP A 80 3.13 0.11 40.49
N SER A 81 1.91 0.14 39.91
CA SER A 81 1.72 -0.20 38.49
C SER A 81 2.57 0.64 37.55
N ASP A 82 2.67 1.94 37.82
CA ASP A 82 3.41 2.88 36.97
C ASP A 82 4.91 2.62 37.02
N ASP A 83 5.44 2.26 38.19
CA ASP A 83 6.85 1.90 38.38
C ASP A 83 7.17 0.58 37.64
N LEU A 84 6.34 -0.44 37.80
CA LEU A 84 6.51 -1.72 37.09
C LEU A 84 6.43 -1.56 35.56
N LEU A 85 5.49 -0.73 35.08
CA LEU A 85 5.40 -0.42 33.65
C LEU A 85 6.63 0.36 33.18
N GLY A 86 7.12 1.32 33.96
CA GLY A 86 8.35 2.06 33.69
C GLY A 86 9.55 1.12 33.55
N GLU A 87 9.78 0.26 34.54
CA GLU A 87 10.85 -0.74 34.53
C GLU A 87 10.74 -1.71 33.34
N ALA A 88 9.52 -2.13 32.99
CA ALA A 88 9.29 -3.03 31.87
C ALA A 88 9.64 -2.38 30.52
N LEU A 89 9.25 -1.13 30.31
CA LEU A 89 9.59 -0.36 29.10
C LEU A 89 11.09 -0.13 28.98
N ASP A 90 11.71 0.22 30.09
CA ASP A 90 13.14 0.39 30.22
C ASP A 90 13.90 -0.88 29.85
N ALA A 91 13.48 -2.03 30.40
CA ALA A 91 14.06 -3.33 30.10
C ALA A 91 13.83 -3.75 28.64
N LEU A 92 12.65 -3.47 28.06
CA LEU A 92 12.37 -3.68 26.64
C LEU A 92 13.33 -2.87 25.76
N SER A 93 13.52 -1.58 26.06
CA SER A 93 14.41 -0.69 25.29
C SER A 93 15.87 -1.16 25.31
N ARG A 94 16.33 -1.70 26.46
CA ARG A 94 17.70 -2.20 26.65
C ARG A 94 17.93 -3.59 26.07
N SER A 95 16.88 -4.39 25.88
CA SER A 95 17.01 -5.79 25.44
C SER A 95 17.60 -5.94 24.02
N GLY A 96 17.47 -4.91 23.17
CA GLY A 96 17.98 -4.91 21.81
C GLY A 96 17.31 -5.89 20.83
N THR A 97 16.42 -6.76 21.31
CA THR A 97 15.78 -7.82 20.51
C THR A 97 14.77 -7.26 19.49
N PRO A 98 14.59 -7.89 18.32
CA PRO A 98 13.56 -7.48 17.36
C PRO A 98 12.15 -7.49 17.97
N ALA A 99 11.81 -8.52 18.75
CA ALA A 99 10.52 -8.65 19.42
C ALA A 99 10.25 -7.50 20.39
N ALA A 100 11.24 -7.04 21.15
CA ALA A 100 11.06 -5.88 22.04
C ALA A 100 10.82 -4.59 21.26
N ARG A 101 11.51 -4.39 20.14
CA ARG A 101 11.30 -3.21 19.28
C ARG A 101 9.89 -3.20 18.68
N GLU A 102 9.41 -4.35 18.21
CA GLU A 102 8.05 -4.50 17.68
C GLU A 102 6.99 -4.20 18.77
N VAL A 103 7.20 -4.65 20.02
CA VAL A 103 6.32 -4.31 21.16
C VAL A 103 6.34 -2.81 21.44
N LEU A 104 7.51 -2.19 21.54
CA LEU A 104 7.63 -0.74 21.81
C LEU A 104 6.98 0.10 20.72
N LEU A 105 7.14 -0.30 19.45
CA LEU A 105 6.54 0.39 18.32
C LEU A 105 5.02 0.28 18.32
N ALA A 106 4.45 -0.90 18.62
CA ALA A 106 3.01 -1.10 18.73
C ALA A 106 2.38 -0.40 19.95
N LEU A 107 3.17 -0.14 21.00
CA LEU A 107 2.75 0.67 22.15
C LEU A 107 2.79 2.17 21.85
N ALA A 108 3.82 2.64 21.15
CA ALA A 108 3.97 4.05 20.79
C ALA A 108 2.88 4.50 19.81
N VAL A 109 2.55 3.64 18.84
CA VAL A 109 1.51 3.90 17.85
C VAL A 109 0.55 2.72 17.80
N PRO A 110 -0.66 2.83 18.37
CA PRO A 110 -1.68 1.78 18.30
C PRO A 110 -1.94 1.40 16.84
N SER A 111 -1.54 0.19 16.47
CA SER A 111 -1.49 -0.26 15.08
C SER A 111 -2.00 -1.68 14.93
N ASP A 112 -2.71 -1.93 13.82
CA ASP A 112 -2.92 -3.28 13.34
C ASP A 112 -1.64 -3.78 12.67
N GLU A 113 -1.32 -5.05 12.86
CA GLU A 113 -0.14 -5.67 12.28
C GLU A 113 -0.53 -6.52 11.07
N ILE A 114 0.19 -6.33 9.97
CA ILE A 114 0.12 -7.21 8.81
C ILE A 114 1.47 -7.89 8.67
N ARG A 115 1.46 -9.22 8.65
CA ARG A 115 2.68 -10.03 8.56
C ARG A 115 2.70 -10.83 7.29
N TRP A 116 3.85 -10.83 6.62
CA TRP A 116 4.12 -11.65 5.45
C TRP A 116 5.23 -12.63 5.78
N TRP A 117 5.05 -13.89 5.36
CA TRP A 117 6.09 -14.91 5.40
C TRP A 117 6.34 -15.45 4.00
N ARG A 118 7.61 -15.75 3.71
CA ARG A 118 8.03 -16.48 2.53
C ARG A 118 8.87 -17.67 2.95
N ASP A 119 8.40 -18.86 2.63
CA ASP A 119 9.10 -20.10 2.90
C ASP A 119 10.11 -20.31 1.76
N VAL A 120 11.35 -19.87 1.99
CA VAL A 120 12.49 -19.97 1.07
C VAL A 120 13.65 -20.66 1.79
N PRO A 121 14.50 -21.44 1.08
CA PRO A 121 15.68 -22.07 1.68
C PRO A 121 16.57 -21.07 2.41
N SER A 122 17.10 -21.43 3.59
CA SER A 122 17.98 -20.55 4.38
C SER A 122 19.30 -20.39 3.65
N GLY A 123 19.82 -19.17 3.58
CA GLY A 123 21.24 -18.97 3.32
C GLY A 123 22.09 -19.41 4.53
N PRO A 124 23.43 -19.43 4.39
CA PRO A 124 24.33 -19.67 5.51
C PRO A 124 24.04 -18.70 6.67
N ALA A 125 24.05 -19.22 7.91
CA ALA A 125 23.77 -18.45 9.12
C ALA A 125 22.41 -17.68 9.11
N ASP A 126 21.39 -18.25 8.46
CA ASP A 126 20.04 -17.67 8.32
C ASP A 126 20.00 -16.30 7.62
N ALA A 127 21.07 -15.95 6.89
CA ALA A 127 21.07 -14.77 6.05
C ALA A 127 20.15 -14.97 4.84
N ALA A 128 19.27 -14.00 4.58
CA ALA A 128 18.49 -13.97 3.35
C ALA A 128 19.31 -13.35 2.20
N PRO A 129 19.25 -13.92 0.99
CA PRO A 129 19.77 -13.24 -0.19
C PRO A 129 19.06 -11.90 -0.43
N TRP A 130 19.79 -10.88 -0.88
CA TRP A 130 19.25 -9.53 -1.12
C TRP A 130 17.96 -9.52 -1.97
N ILE A 131 17.97 -10.27 -3.08
CA ILE A 131 16.81 -10.38 -3.99
C ILE A 131 15.57 -10.98 -3.30
N VAL A 132 15.76 -11.85 -2.30
CA VAL A 132 14.64 -12.43 -1.54
C VAL A 132 14.01 -11.36 -0.65
N GLU A 133 14.84 -10.56 0.04
CA GLU A 133 14.38 -9.48 0.91
C GLU A 133 13.68 -8.36 0.10
N GLU A 134 14.27 -7.91 -1.01
CA GLU A 134 13.65 -6.90 -1.88
C GLU A 134 12.29 -7.36 -2.40
N ARG A 135 12.18 -8.63 -2.82
CA ARG A 135 10.91 -9.19 -3.28
C ARG A 135 9.86 -9.23 -2.17
N LEU A 136 10.25 -9.60 -0.94
CA LEU A 136 9.33 -9.60 0.21
C LEU A 136 8.81 -8.18 0.49
N ARG A 137 9.71 -7.19 0.57
CA ARG A 137 9.33 -5.78 0.80
C ARG A 137 8.47 -5.23 -0.34
N ALA A 138 8.83 -5.52 -1.59
CA ALA A 138 8.06 -5.09 -2.76
C ALA A 138 6.65 -5.71 -2.77
N ALA A 139 6.52 -7.01 -2.52
CA ALA A 139 5.23 -7.70 -2.48
C ALA A 139 4.36 -7.21 -1.32
N ALA A 140 4.93 -6.98 -0.14
CA ALA A 140 4.23 -6.40 1.01
C ALA A 140 3.71 -4.99 0.69
N ARG A 141 4.55 -4.13 0.11
CA ARG A 141 4.14 -2.78 -0.32
C ARG A 141 3.04 -2.82 -1.38
N GLN A 142 3.13 -3.74 -2.36
CA GLN A 142 2.08 -3.93 -3.37
C GLN A 142 0.77 -4.41 -2.74
N THR A 143 0.83 -5.30 -1.74
CA THR A 143 -0.34 -5.79 -1.00
C THR A 143 -1.04 -4.64 -0.26
N LEU A 144 -0.28 -3.81 0.46
CA LEU A 144 -0.81 -2.63 1.14
C LEU A 144 -1.40 -1.61 0.16
N LEU A 145 -0.74 -1.37 -0.97
CA LEU A 145 -1.25 -0.48 -2.01
C LEU A 145 -2.57 -0.99 -2.59
N ALA A 146 -2.68 -2.30 -2.86
CA ALA A 146 -3.91 -2.91 -3.36
C ALA A 146 -5.05 -2.79 -2.35
N ALA A 147 -4.77 -3.02 -1.06
CA ALA A 147 -5.75 -2.82 0.01
C ALA A 147 -6.21 -1.35 0.10
N ALA A 148 -5.27 -0.40 0.05
CA ALA A 148 -5.58 1.02 0.04
C ALA A 148 -6.49 1.40 -1.14
N LEU A 149 -6.21 0.89 -2.35
CA LEU A 149 -7.05 1.10 -3.53
C LEU A 149 -8.46 0.52 -3.35
N ALA A 150 -8.58 -0.67 -2.76
CA ALA A 150 -9.86 -1.32 -2.50
C ALA A 150 -10.72 -0.57 -1.46
N THR A 151 -10.14 0.28 -0.61
CA THR A 151 -10.92 1.18 0.27
C THR A 151 -11.58 2.34 -0.50
N ARG A 152 -11.04 2.71 -1.66
CA ARG A 152 -11.50 3.87 -2.45
C ARG A 152 -12.62 3.51 -3.42
N ALA A 153 -12.55 2.32 -4.00
CA ALA A 153 -13.55 1.84 -4.95
C ALA A 153 -13.66 0.31 -4.92
N ARG A 154 -14.87 -0.21 -5.16
CA ARG A 154 -15.08 -1.65 -5.37
C ARG A 154 -14.89 -1.97 -6.84
N ALA A 155 -13.67 -2.31 -7.23
CA ALA A 155 -13.33 -2.62 -8.61
C ALA A 155 -12.35 -3.80 -8.68
N GLY A 156 -12.54 -4.69 -9.66
CA GLY A 156 -11.60 -5.78 -9.91
C GLY A 156 -10.25 -5.28 -10.43
N TYR A 157 -10.17 -4.05 -10.93
CA TYR A 157 -8.92 -3.44 -11.39
C TYR A 157 -8.96 -1.93 -11.16
N HIS A 158 -7.87 -1.36 -10.67
CA HIS A 158 -7.79 0.08 -10.36
C HIS A 158 -6.91 0.83 -11.36
N GLY A 159 -5.79 0.23 -11.78
CA GLY A 159 -4.81 0.85 -12.65
C GLY A 159 -4.20 2.11 -12.02
N ALA A 160 -4.33 3.25 -12.69
CA ALA A 160 -3.86 4.54 -12.19
C ALA A 160 -4.83 5.23 -11.21
N ARG A 161 -6.10 4.81 -11.14
CA ARG A 161 -7.14 5.46 -10.32
C ARG A 161 -6.78 5.39 -8.85
N HIS A 162 -6.95 6.49 -8.12
CA HIS A 162 -6.63 6.61 -6.70
C HIS A 162 -5.18 6.26 -6.29
N ARG A 163 -4.26 5.98 -7.23
CA ARG A 163 -2.91 5.46 -6.92
C ARG A 163 -2.07 6.44 -6.11
N ARG A 164 -2.19 7.75 -6.40
CA ARG A 164 -1.49 8.80 -5.62
C ARG A 164 -1.99 8.84 -4.18
N SER A 165 -3.31 8.87 -3.99
CA SER A 165 -3.92 8.86 -2.65
C SER A 165 -3.60 7.57 -1.87
N ALA A 166 -3.62 6.42 -2.54
CA ALA A 166 -3.25 5.14 -1.95
C ALA A 166 -1.76 5.08 -1.58
N ALA A 167 -0.88 5.67 -2.39
CA ALA A 167 0.55 5.75 -2.08
C ALA A 167 0.84 6.69 -0.91
N ALA A 168 0.21 7.87 -0.86
CA ALA A 168 0.34 8.81 0.25
C ALA A 168 -0.12 8.21 1.58
N PHE A 169 -1.12 7.31 1.56
CA PHE A 169 -1.51 6.58 2.76
C PHE A 169 -0.34 5.75 3.34
N LEU A 170 0.48 5.11 2.48
CA LEU A 170 1.59 4.26 2.93
C LEU A 170 2.70 5.02 3.66
N GLU A 171 2.75 6.35 3.55
CA GLU A 171 3.70 7.20 4.30
C GLU A 171 3.48 7.11 5.82
N HIS A 172 2.30 6.66 6.25
CA HIS A 172 1.94 6.48 7.67
C HIS A 172 2.18 5.05 8.17
N VAL A 173 2.60 4.12 7.31
CA VAL A 173 2.80 2.71 7.69
C VAL A 173 4.23 2.50 8.14
N LEU A 174 4.40 1.99 9.36
CA LEU A 174 5.72 1.62 9.88
C LEU A 174 6.03 0.17 9.51
N VAL A 175 7.32 -0.13 9.34
CA VAL A 175 7.76 -1.48 8.99
C VAL A 175 8.80 -1.94 10.00
N GLY A 176 8.56 -3.12 10.59
CA GLY A 176 9.47 -3.77 11.51
C GLY A 176 10.74 -4.28 10.82
N SER A 177 11.74 -4.65 11.62
CA SER A 177 12.99 -5.22 11.10
C SER A 177 12.77 -6.63 10.56
N ALA A 178 13.06 -6.87 9.28
CA ALA A 178 13.06 -8.19 8.66
C ALA A 178 14.39 -8.92 8.92
N ALA A 179 14.65 -9.31 10.17
CA ALA A 179 15.96 -9.83 10.57
C ALA A 179 16.40 -11.10 9.82
N ASP A 180 15.46 -11.87 9.28
CA ASP A 180 15.72 -13.14 8.57
C ASP A 180 15.35 -13.09 7.07
N GLY A 181 14.93 -11.93 6.55
CA GLY A 181 14.42 -11.71 5.19
C GLY A 181 13.26 -12.62 4.75
N ARG A 182 12.69 -13.39 5.67
CA ARG A 182 11.58 -14.33 5.46
C ARG A 182 10.29 -13.80 6.03
N ARG A 183 10.38 -12.97 7.07
CA ARG A 183 9.24 -12.33 7.71
C ARG A 183 9.35 -10.82 7.65
N LEU A 184 8.22 -10.18 7.32
CA LEU A 184 8.07 -8.73 7.40
C LEU A 184 6.79 -8.41 8.18
N THR A 185 6.86 -7.47 9.11
CA THR A 185 5.71 -6.94 9.84
C THR A 185 5.52 -5.47 9.45
N ALA A 186 4.33 -5.10 8.99
CA ALA A 186 3.92 -3.71 8.87
C ALA A 186 2.95 -3.36 10.01
N PHE A 187 3.07 -2.16 10.53
CA PHE A 187 2.22 -1.59 11.57
C PHE A 187 1.41 -0.47 10.93
N VAL A 188 0.13 -0.73 10.75
CA VAL A 188 -0.84 0.20 10.17
C VAL A 188 -1.57 0.88 11.32
N PRO A 189 -1.36 2.19 11.57
CA PRO A 189 -2.04 2.90 12.64
C PRO A 189 -3.56 2.73 12.55
N VAL A 190 -4.23 2.53 13.69
CA VAL A 190 -5.69 2.30 13.73
C VAL A 190 -6.43 3.45 13.05
N GLU A 191 -6.04 4.69 13.30
CA GLU A 191 -6.54 5.85 12.57
C GLU A 191 -5.39 6.48 11.75
N PRO A 192 -5.56 6.70 10.43
CA PRO A 192 -6.74 6.42 9.60
C PRO A 192 -6.77 4.99 8.98
N GLY A 193 -5.95 4.05 9.45
CA GLY A 193 -5.62 2.84 8.69
C GLY A 193 -6.48 1.60 8.90
N ARG A 194 -7.31 1.54 9.94
CA ARG A 194 -8.18 0.39 10.22
C ARG A 194 -9.05 -0.05 9.02
N PRO A 195 -9.66 0.85 8.22
CA PRO A 195 -10.43 0.44 7.04
C PRO A 195 -9.60 -0.29 5.98
N LEU A 196 -8.32 0.04 5.83
CA LEU A 196 -7.41 -0.67 4.92
C LEU A 196 -7.18 -2.09 5.42
N THR A 197 -6.85 -2.25 6.70
CA THR A 197 -6.56 -3.56 7.29
C THR A 197 -7.78 -4.48 7.21
N VAL A 198 -8.98 -3.99 7.54
CA VAL A 198 -10.24 -4.73 7.38
C VAL A 198 -10.48 -5.14 5.93
N ARG A 199 -10.23 -4.22 5.00
CA ARG A 199 -10.41 -4.49 3.57
C ARG A 199 -9.42 -5.55 3.07
N LEU A 200 -8.18 -5.52 3.55
CA LEU A 200 -7.16 -6.52 3.22
C LEU A 200 -7.56 -7.90 3.75
N ASP A 201 -7.94 -7.99 5.03
CA ASP A 201 -8.37 -9.23 5.67
C ASP A 201 -9.51 -9.90 4.87
N GLN A 202 -10.58 -9.16 4.61
CA GLN A 202 -11.71 -9.63 3.81
C GLN A 202 -11.30 -10.07 2.39
N ALA A 203 -10.43 -9.31 1.73
CA ALA A 203 -9.99 -9.62 0.37
C ALA A 203 -9.11 -10.88 0.33
N LEU A 204 -8.24 -11.10 1.33
CA LEU A 204 -7.40 -12.29 1.41
C LEU A 204 -8.22 -13.57 1.57
N TYR A 205 -9.19 -13.57 2.50
CA TYR A 205 -10.11 -14.68 2.69
C TYR A 205 -10.93 -14.95 1.42
N ALA A 206 -11.50 -13.92 0.81
CA ALA A 206 -12.30 -14.09 -0.40
C ALA A 206 -11.47 -14.61 -1.60
N VAL A 207 -10.20 -14.21 -1.72
CA VAL A 207 -9.30 -14.76 -2.74
C VAL A 207 -8.97 -16.22 -2.47
N ARG A 208 -8.67 -16.59 -1.22
CA ARG A 208 -8.41 -17.99 -0.84
C ARG A 208 -9.62 -18.89 -1.14
N GLU A 209 -10.80 -18.48 -0.68
CA GLU A 209 -12.06 -19.18 -0.97
C GLU A 209 -12.32 -19.32 -2.48
N ALA A 210 -12.06 -18.26 -3.26
CA ALA A 210 -12.26 -18.32 -4.71
C ALA A 210 -11.29 -19.28 -5.41
N ILE A 211 -10.04 -19.38 -4.94
CA ILE A 211 -9.08 -20.36 -5.47
C ILE A 211 -9.54 -21.78 -5.13
N ASP A 212 -9.95 -22.02 -3.88
CA ASP A 212 -10.38 -23.35 -3.43
C ASP A 212 -11.67 -23.78 -4.14
N PHE A 213 -12.61 -22.85 -4.34
CA PHE A 213 -13.81 -23.08 -5.13
C PHE A 213 -13.48 -23.45 -6.58
N GLN A 214 -12.56 -22.72 -7.23
CA GLN A 214 -12.17 -23.04 -8.61
C GLN A 214 -11.48 -24.40 -8.70
N ARG A 215 -10.68 -24.79 -7.71
CA ARG A 215 -10.06 -26.13 -7.68
C ARG A 215 -11.08 -27.24 -7.51
N ALA A 216 -12.07 -27.03 -6.64
CA ALA A 216 -13.08 -28.03 -6.34
C ALA A 216 -14.09 -28.19 -7.49
N THR A 217 -14.45 -27.10 -8.17
CA THR A 217 -15.59 -27.09 -9.11
C THR A 217 -15.22 -26.74 -10.56
N GLY A 218 -14.04 -26.19 -10.80
CA GLY A 218 -13.67 -25.56 -12.07
C GLY A 218 -14.34 -24.19 -12.31
N GLY A 219 -15.28 -23.78 -11.45
CA GLY A 219 -16.05 -22.54 -11.59
C GLY A 219 -15.27 -21.29 -11.20
N THR A 220 -15.55 -20.17 -11.85
CA THR A 220 -14.88 -18.87 -11.59
C THR A 220 -15.79 -17.82 -10.94
N ALA A 221 -17.04 -18.16 -10.65
CA ALA A 221 -18.04 -17.22 -10.10
C ALA A 221 -17.64 -16.64 -8.74
N ALA A 222 -16.88 -17.39 -7.93
CA ALA A 222 -16.38 -16.91 -6.64
C ALA A 222 -15.48 -15.67 -6.77
N PHE A 223 -14.74 -15.53 -7.88
CA PHE A 223 -13.89 -14.36 -8.11
C PHE A 223 -14.70 -13.08 -8.33
N ASP A 224 -15.91 -13.16 -8.86
CA ASP A 224 -16.79 -11.99 -9.03
C ASP A 224 -17.33 -11.51 -7.67
N GLY A 225 -17.64 -12.45 -6.77
CA GLY A 225 -17.99 -12.16 -5.38
C GLY A 225 -16.81 -11.53 -4.62
N ALA A 226 -15.59 -12.03 -4.83
CA ALA A 226 -14.39 -11.56 -4.16
C ALA A 226 -14.07 -10.07 -4.44
N VAL A 227 -14.47 -9.53 -5.60
CA VAL A 227 -14.33 -8.09 -5.89
C VAL A 227 -15.08 -7.23 -4.87
N ARG A 228 -16.25 -7.68 -4.38
CA ARG A 228 -16.99 -6.95 -3.34
C ARG A 228 -16.27 -6.94 -1.99
N ALA A 229 -15.48 -7.99 -1.71
CA ALA A 229 -14.63 -8.09 -0.53
C ALA A 229 -13.34 -7.26 -0.68
N GLY A 230 -12.94 -6.89 -1.89
CA GLY A 230 -11.75 -6.07 -2.17
C GLY A 230 -10.70 -6.77 -3.03
N ALA A 231 -11.00 -7.95 -3.57
CA ALA A 231 -10.12 -8.61 -4.52
C ALA A 231 -9.98 -7.77 -5.80
N SER A 232 -8.75 -7.61 -6.24
CA SER A 232 -8.41 -6.87 -7.44
C SER A 232 -7.22 -7.51 -8.13
N ARG A 233 -6.98 -7.13 -9.39
CA ARG A 233 -5.80 -7.51 -10.14
C ARG A 233 -4.54 -7.12 -9.38
N GLU A 234 -4.49 -5.92 -8.82
CA GLU A 234 -3.35 -5.43 -8.04
C GLU A 234 -3.05 -6.36 -6.85
N LEU A 235 -4.09 -6.83 -6.14
CA LEU A 235 -3.91 -7.79 -5.04
C LEU A 235 -3.43 -9.16 -5.55
N THR A 236 -4.03 -9.68 -6.63
CA THR A 236 -3.58 -10.96 -7.20
C THR A 236 -2.14 -10.90 -7.71
N GLU A 237 -1.71 -9.78 -8.30
CA GLU A 237 -0.33 -9.56 -8.74
C GLU A 237 0.63 -9.48 -7.54
N ALA A 238 0.22 -8.83 -6.44
CA ALA A 238 1.01 -8.77 -5.21
C ALA A 238 1.20 -10.16 -4.59
N ILE A 239 0.14 -10.98 -4.52
CA ILE A 239 0.21 -12.37 -4.02
C ILE A 239 1.08 -13.22 -4.94
N VAL A 240 0.94 -13.09 -6.27
CA VAL A 240 1.81 -13.78 -7.24
C VAL A 240 3.28 -13.39 -7.05
N ALA A 241 3.57 -12.12 -6.77
CA ALA A 241 4.94 -11.66 -6.49
C ALA A 241 5.48 -12.25 -5.18
N LEU A 242 4.63 -12.36 -4.15
CA LEU A 242 4.98 -12.95 -2.86
C LEU A 242 5.33 -14.44 -2.98
N VAL A 243 4.51 -15.21 -3.70
CA VAL A 243 4.63 -16.68 -3.84
C VAL A 243 5.70 -17.10 -4.84
N ARG A 244 6.06 -16.24 -5.80
CA ARG A 244 7.01 -16.61 -6.86
C ARG A 244 8.38 -16.99 -6.28
N GLY A 245 8.79 -18.23 -6.54
CA GLY A 245 10.10 -18.74 -6.11
C GLY A 245 10.18 -19.08 -4.63
N THR A 246 9.05 -19.40 -4.00
CA THR A 246 8.96 -19.90 -2.62
C THR A 246 8.30 -21.29 -2.62
N GLU A 247 8.39 -22.02 -1.51
CA GLU A 247 7.62 -23.27 -1.27
C GLU A 247 6.21 -22.97 -0.76
N GLY A 248 6.07 -21.85 -0.06
CA GLY A 248 4.83 -21.31 0.46
C GLY A 248 4.98 -19.82 0.79
N ALA A 249 3.86 -19.13 0.92
CA ALA A 249 3.81 -17.79 1.45
C ALA A 249 2.56 -17.62 2.29
N ARG A 250 2.66 -16.81 3.34
CA ARG A 250 1.56 -16.59 4.29
C ARG A 250 1.36 -15.10 4.53
N ILE A 251 0.11 -14.70 4.72
CA ILE A 251 -0.25 -13.34 5.11
C ILE A 251 -1.20 -13.42 6.30
N ALA A 252 -0.86 -12.74 7.40
CA ALA A 252 -1.73 -12.67 8.57
C ALA A 252 -2.00 -11.23 8.97
N VAL A 253 -3.19 -11.02 9.53
CA VAL A 253 -3.63 -9.76 10.10
C VAL A 253 -3.83 -9.96 11.60
N ALA A 254 -3.31 -9.04 12.42
CA ALA A 254 -3.53 -9.03 13.85
C ALA A 254 -3.97 -7.62 14.32
N TRP A 255 -5.16 -7.55 14.89
CA TRP A 255 -5.79 -6.29 15.30
C TRP A 255 -5.09 -5.63 16.49
N ALA A 256 -4.99 -4.32 16.51
CA ALA A 256 -4.46 -3.57 17.65
C ALA A 256 -5.22 -3.94 18.94
N PRO A 257 -4.56 -4.45 20.00
CA PRO A 257 -5.25 -4.88 21.22
C PRO A 257 -6.06 -3.75 21.88
N ALA A 258 -5.54 -2.52 21.86
CA ALA A 258 -6.18 -1.35 22.47
C ALA A 258 -7.48 -0.93 21.77
N ALA A 259 -7.60 -1.18 20.45
CA ALA A 259 -8.78 -0.79 19.66
C ALA A 259 -9.75 -1.96 19.44
N GLY A 260 -9.40 -3.17 19.87
CA GLY A 260 -10.22 -4.35 19.71
C GLY A 260 -10.38 -4.82 18.26
N VAL A 261 -11.19 -5.86 18.10
CA VAL A 261 -11.47 -6.55 16.83
C VAL A 261 -12.66 -5.88 16.14
N PRO A 262 -12.58 -5.58 14.82
CA PRO A 262 -13.72 -5.08 14.05
C PRO A 262 -14.88 -6.08 14.00
N ALA A 263 -16.12 -5.59 13.94
CA ALA A 263 -17.34 -6.42 14.03
C ALA A 263 -17.45 -7.54 12.97
N ASP A 264 -16.91 -7.31 11.77
CA ASP A 264 -16.96 -8.25 10.64
C ASP A 264 -15.68 -9.09 10.48
N CYS A 265 -14.79 -9.08 11.48
CA CYS A 265 -13.48 -9.74 11.42
C CYS A 265 -13.32 -10.77 12.53
N ALA A 266 -12.56 -11.83 12.24
CA ALA A 266 -12.20 -12.82 13.26
C ALA A 266 -11.15 -12.24 14.22
N ALA A 267 -11.28 -12.57 15.51
CA ALA A 267 -10.36 -12.12 16.55
C ALA A 267 -8.94 -12.70 16.40
N ALA A 268 -8.85 -13.93 15.89
CA ALA A 268 -7.61 -14.59 15.52
C ALA A 268 -7.79 -15.14 14.10
N ALA A 269 -7.43 -14.34 13.10
CA ALA A 269 -7.35 -14.80 11.73
C ALA A 269 -6.13 -15.72 11.59
N GLU A 270 -6.35 -16.98 11.21
CA GLU A 270 -5.26 -17.85 10.76
C GLU A 270 -4.56 -17.21 9.56
N ALA A 271 -3.25 -17.39 9.47
CA ALA A 271 -2.50 -16.85 8.35
C ALA A 271 -3.01 -17.46 7.04
N VAL A 272 -3.41 -16.62 6.09
CA VAL A 272 -3.89 -17.10 4.78
C VAL A 272 -2.69 -17.60 3.99
N GLU A 273 -2.72 -18.88 3.65
CA GLU A 273 -1.63 -19.56 2.95
C GLU A 273 -1.84 -19.58 1.44
N PHE A 274 -0.74 -19.35 0.73
CA PHE A 274 -0.64 -19.44 -0.72
C PHE A 274 0.58 -20.28 -1.11
N SER A 275 0.37 -21.20 -2.05
CA SER A 275 1.39 -22.11 -2.56
C SER A 275 1.67 -21.84 -4.05
N PRO A 276 2.81 -22.31 -4.59
CA PRO A 276 3.11 -22.22 -6.02
C PRO A 276 2.01 -22.79 -6.93
N GLY A 277 1.24 -23.76 -6.44
CA GLY A 277 0.10 -24.32 -7.17
C GLY A 277 -1.08 -23.35 -7.34
N ASP A 278 -1.13 -22.25 -6.59
CA ASP A 278 -2.15 -21.19 -6.73
C ASP A 278 -1.83 -20.23 -7.89
N LEU A 279 -0.57 -20.18 -8.35
CA LEU A 279 -0.10 -19.18 -9.31
C LEU A 279 -0.87 -19.15 -10.64
N PRO A 280 -1.22 -20.28 -11.29
CA PRO A 280 -1.99 -20.26 -12.53
C PRO A 280 -3.38 -19.63 -12.33
N VAL A 281 -4.06 -20.01 -11.23
CA VAL A 281 -5.39 -19.50 -10.89
C VAL A 281 -5.35 -18.00 -10.59
N LEU A 282 -4.38 -17.55 -9.78
CA LEU A 282 -4.22 -16.14 -9.46
C LEU A 282 -3.95 -15.27 -10.70
N ARG A 283 -3.13 -15.75 -11.65
CA ARG A 283 -2.87 -15.05 -12.91
C ARG A 283 -4.11 -14.95 -13.78
N GLU A 284 -4.89 -16.02 -13.88
CA GLU A 284 -6.13 -16.02 -14.65
C GLU A 284 -7.19 -15.11 -14.00
N ALA A 285 -7.28 -15.10 -12.67
CA ALA A 285 -8.14 -14.17 -11.94
C ALA A 285 -7.76 -12.70 -12.23
N GLY A 286 -6.47 -12.36 -12.15
CA GLY A 286 -5.99 -11.02 -12.51
C GLY A 286 -6.28 -10.63 -13.97
N ALA A 287 -6.16 -11.57 -14.90
CA ALA A 287 -6.50 -11.35 -16.30
C ALA A 287 -8.02 -11.18 -16.50
N ARG A 288 -8.84 -11.97 -15.80
CA ARG A 288 -10.31 -11.84 -15.78
C ARG A 288 -10.71 -10.47 -15.25
N TYR A 289 -10.15 -10.03 -14.14
CA TYR A 289 -10.48 -8.73 -13.57
C TYR A 289 -10.15 -7.57 -14.50
N LEU A 290 -9.06 -7.66 -15.25
CA LEU A 290 -8.77 -6.68 -16.29
C LEU A 290 -9.82 -6.72 -17.42
N ARG A 291 -10.17 -7.92 -17.91
CA ARG A 291 -11.14 -8.08 -19.02
C ARG A 291 -12.56 -7.66 -18.64
N ALA A 292 -12.92 -7.85 -17.37
CA ALA A 292 -14.24 -7.52 -16.83
C ALA A 292 -14.38 -6.04 -16.43
N GLU A 293 -13.34 -5.21 -16.62
CA GLU A 293 -13.43 -3.79 -16.31
C GLU A 293 -14.50 -3.11 -17.17
N PRO A 294 -15.54 -2.51 -16.56
CA PRO A 294 -16.61 -1.87 -17.31
C PRO A 294 -16.10 -0.59 -17.99
N SER A 295 -16.43 -0.42 -19.28
CA SER A 295 -16.22 0.87 -19.97
C SER A 295 -17.18 1.90 -19.39
N VAL A 296 -16.66 2.94 -18.74
CA VAL A 296 -17.50 3.96 -18.07
C VAL A 296 -17.63 5.18 -18.99
N PRO A 297 -18.84 5.73 -19.23
CA PRO A 297 -18.98 7.02 -19.89
C PRO A 297 -18.37 8.12 -19.01
N VAL A 298 -17.44 8.88 -19.55
CA VAL A 298 -16.73 9.96 -18.85
C VAL A 298 -16.77 11.24 -19.66
N ARG A 299 -16.68 12.36 -18.94
CA ARG A 299 -16.46 13.70 -19.50
C ARG A 299 -15.10 14.17 -19.02
N ILE A 300 -14.10 14.10 -19.88
CA ILE A 300 -12.72 14.43 -19.54
C ILE A 300 -12.45 15.87 -19.96
N THR A 301 -11.85 16.66 -19.06
CA THR A 301 -11.21 17.93 -19.41
C THR A 301 -9.71 17.71 -19.35
N GLY A 302 -9.01 17.95 -20.46
CA GLY A 302 -7.59 17.64 -20.58
C GLY A 302 -6.84 18.58 -21.51
N ALA A 303 -5.56 18.78 -21.23
CA ALA A 303 -4.66 19.50 -22.11
C ALA A 303 -4.11 18.56 -23.19
N VAL A 304 -4.06 19.03 -24.43
CA VAL A 304 -3.45 18.29 -25.54
C VAL A 304 -1.93 18.32 -25.38
N VAL A 305 -1.31 17.15 -25.24
CA VAL A 305 0.16 17.04 -25.10
C VAL A 305 0.84 16.44 -26.32
N ARG A 306 0.12 15.65 -27.12
CA ARG A 306 0.66 15.09 -28.36
C ARG A 306 -0.47 14.81 -29.34
N MET A 307 -0.24 15.11 -30.61
CA MET A 307 -1.16 14.79 -31.69
C MET A 307 -0.42 14.01 -32.78
N ARG A 308 -1.09 13.01 -33.35
CA ARG A 308 -0.55 12.22 -34.47
C ARG A 308 -1.68 11.90 -35.44
N ARG A 309 -1.45 12.18 -36.72
CA ARG A 309 -2.29 11.71 -37.84
C ARG A 309 -1.38 11.17 -38.94
N ALA A 310 -1.78 10.08 -39.58
CA ALA A 310 -0.99 9.45 -40.64
C ALA A 310 -1.21 10.13 -42.00
N GLN A 311 -2.44 10.60 -42.27
CA GLN A 311 -2.78 11.34 -43.47
C GLN A 311 -3.22 12.77 -43.13
N PRO A 312 -3.18 13.72 -44.10
CA PRO A 312 -3.64 15.09 -43.89
C PRO A 312 -5.14 15.24 -43.59
N ARG A 313 -5.94 14.20 -43.85
CA ARG A 313 -7.39 14.11 -43.60
C ARG A 313 -7.74 12.80 -42.92
N GLY A 314 -8.93 12.72 -42.33
CA GLY A 314 -9.41 11.56 -41.58
C GLY A 314 -9.07 11.58 -40.09
N GLU A 315 -9.29 10.45 -39.45
CA GLU A 315 -9.13 10.30 -38.00
C GLU A 315 -7.70 10.53 -37.53
N GLY A 316 -7.57 11.13 -36.34
CA GLY A 316 -6.30 11.37 -35.69
C GLY A 316 -6.28 10.86 -34.25
N THR A 317 -5.08 10.53 -33.79
CA THR A 317 -4.87 10.17 -32.39
C THR A 317 -4.37 11.40 -31.62
N VAL A 318 -5.00 11.67 -30.48
CA VAL A 318 -4.58 12.71 -29.53
C VAL A 318 -4.26 12.07 -28.17
N ARG A 319 -3.15 12.48 -27.56
CA ARG A 319 -2.84 12.18 -26.16
C ARG A 319 -3.20 13.41 -25.33
N LEU A 320 -4.10 13.22 -24.37
CA LEU A 320 -4.55 14.24 -23.43
C LEU A 320 -3.90 13.99 -22.07
N ARG A 321 -3.39 15.03 -21.41
CA ARG A 321 -3.14 15.04 -19.96
C ARG A 321 -4.45 15.41 -19.28
N VAL A 322 -4.99 14.54 -18.45
CA VAL A 322 -6.30 14.79 -17.81
C VAL A 322 -6.11 15.78 -16.68
N LEU A 323 -6.94 16.81 -16.68
CA LEU A 323 -7.02 17.82 -15.64
C LEU A 323 -8.21 17.56 -14.72
N ALA A 324 -9.34 17.13 -15.29
CA ALA A 324 -10.55 16.82 -14.54
C ALA A 324 -11.42 15.76 -15.26
N GLY A 325 -12.31 15.11 -14.50
CA GLY A 325 -13.34 14.20 -15.04
C GLY A 325 -12.93 12.74 -15.22
N ALA A 326 -11.64 12.42 -15.05
CA ALA A 326 -11.18 11.05 -14.86
C ALA A 326 -9.89 11.04 -14.01
N GLU A 327 -9.76 10.11 -13.08
CA GLU A 327 -8.56 9.95 -12.24
C GLU A 327 -7.45 9.15 -12.95
N VAL A 328 -7.01 9.63 -14.10
CA VAL A 328 -5.95 8.99 -14.89
C VAL A 328 -5.03 10.09 -15.44
N PRO A 329 -3.70 9.94 -15.41
CA PRO A 329 -2.81 11.05 -15.79
C PRO A 329 -2.87 11.38 -17.28
N TYR A 330 -2.97 10.35 -18.12
CA TYR A 330 -3.01 10.49 -19.57
C TYR A 330 -4.08 9.59 -20.20
N VAL A 331 -4.71 10.07 -21.26
CA VAL A 331 -5.67 9.31 -22.06
C VAL A 331 -5.35 9.46 -23.54
N ARG A 332 -5.41 8.35 -24.26
CA ARG A 332 -5.32 8.33 -25.73
C ARG A 332 -6.73 8.34 -26.31
N VAL A 333 -6.99 9.29 -27.18
CA VAL A 333 -8.28 9.51 -27.82
C VAL A 333 -8.10 9.37 -29.33
N THR A 334 -9.01 8.65 -29.97
CA THR A 334 -9.17 8.68 -31.43
C THR A 334 -10.29 9.67 -31.73
N LEU A 335 -9.97 10.74 -32.45
CA LEU A 335 -10.92 11.79 -32.84
C LEU A 335 -11.14 11.72 -34.35
N ASP A 336 -12.35 12.08 -34.78
CA ASP A 336 -12.62 12.30 -36.20
C ASP A 336 -11.91 13.56 -36.74
N GLU A 337 -12.07 13.83 -38.03
CA GLU A 337 -11.37 14.94 -38.68
C GLU A 337 -11.75 16.33 -38.14
N GLU A 338 -13.00 16.52 -37.69
CA GLU A 338 -13.48 17.80 -37.19
C GLU A 338 -13.02 18.03 -35.75
N ASP A 339 -13.26 17.05 -34.88
CA ASP A 339 -12.84 17.07 -33.48
C ASP A 339 -11.31 17.15 -33.35
N TYR A 340 -10.57 16.50 -34.26
CA TYR A 340 -9.10 16.60 -34.29
C TYR A 340 -8.63 18.01 -34.63
N ARG A 341 -9.29 18.71 -35.57
CA ARG A 341 -8.96 20.11 -35.91
C ARG A 341 -9.23 21.03 -34.74
N ILE A 342 -10.34 20.84 -34.02
CA ILE A 342 -10.67 21.61 -32.81
C ILE A 342 -9.61 21.40 -31.73
N ALA A 343 -9.21 20.15 -31.48
CA ALA A 343 -8.15 19.84 -30.52
C ALA A 343 -6.80 20.49 -30.90
N GLY A 344 -6.48 20.51 -32.20
CA GLY A 344 -5.28 21.17 -32.72
C GLY A 344 -5.30 22.68 -32.52
N HIS A 345 -6.44 23.33 -32.78
CA HIS A 345 -6.59 24.75 -32.52
C HIS A 345 -6.47 25.07 -31.03
N ALA A 346 -7.16 24.31 -30.18
CA ALA A 346 -7.10 24.46 -28.72
C ALA A 346 -5.66 24.31 -28.18
N HIS A 347 -4.89 23.36 -28.71
CA HIS A 347 -3.48 23.19 -28.37
C HIS A 347 -2.64 24.42 -28.72
N LEU A 348 -2.83 24.99 -29.91
CA LEU A 348 -2.09 26.18 -30.37
C LEU A 348 -2.38 27.42 -29.52
N VAL A 349 -3.62 27.55 -29.01
CA VAL A 349 -4.02 28.68 -28.14
C VAL A 349 -3.87 28.38 -26.65
N GLY A 350 -3.30 27.23 -26.28
CA GLY A 350 -3.04 26.85 -24.88
C GLY A 350 -4.29 26.54 -24.05
N LEU A 351 -5.42 26.23 -24.69
CA LEU A 351 -6.68 25.91 -24.00
C LEU A 351 -6.87 24.40 -23.83
N PRO A 352 -7.33 23.93 -22.66
CA PRO A 352 -7.74 22.54 -22.49
C PRO A 352 -9.02 22.24 -23.28
N VAL A 353 -9.18 20.98 -23.65
CA VAL A 353 -10.38 20.48 -24.34
C VAL A 353 -11.21 19.60 -23.42
N ARG A 354 -12.52 19.70 -23.57
CA ARG A 354 -13.48 18.79 -22.95
C ARG A 354 -13.97 17.79 -23.97
N VAL A 355 -13.93 16.50 -23.62
CA VAL A 355 -14.25 15.38 -24.50
C VAL A 355 -15.19 14.42 -23.78
N LEU A 356 -16.24 13.99 -24.45
CA LEU A 356 -17.14 12.92 -24.00
C LEU A 356 -16.71 11.61 -24.63
N GLY A 357 -16.80 10.51 -23.90
CA GLY A 357 -16.61 9.18 -24.48
C GLY A 357 -16.64 8.08 -23.42
N ARG A 358 -16.30 6.86 -23.81
CA ARG A 358 -16.21 5.71 -22.90
C ARG A 358 -14.75 5.43 -22.57
N LEU A 359 -14.42 5.44 -21.29
CA LEU A 359 -13.07 5.15 -20.83
C LEU A 359 -12.87 3.63 -20.75
N GLU A 360 -11.91 3.14 -21.51
CA GLU A 360 -11.49 1.74 -21.53
C GLU A 360 -10.04 1.60 -21.05
N SER A 361 -9.72 0.49 -20.40
CA SER A 361 -8.32 0.11 -20.16
C SER A 361 -7.91 -0.96 -21.15
N ARG A 362 -6.82 -0.72 -21.88
CA ARG A 362 -6.21 -1.74 -22.73
C ARG A 362 -4.68 -1.64 -22.63
N GLY A 363 -4.07 -2.65 -22.02
CA GLY A 363 -2.61 -2.81 -22.02
C GLY A 363 -1.82 -1.69 -21.35
N GLY A 364 -2.29 -1.17 -20.21
CA GLY A 364 -1.57 -0.16 -19.43
C GLY A 364 -1.83 1.29 -19.85
N PHE A 365 -2.47 1.52 -21.00
CA PHE A 365 -2.94 2.84 -21.42
C PHE A 365 -4.46 2.93 -21.34
N ARG A 366 -4.95 4.13 -20.96
CA ARG A 366 -6.37 4.46 -20.94
C ARG A 366 -6.76 5.00 -22.30
N ARG A 367 -7.77 4.39 -22.93
CA ARG A 367 -8.31 4.82 -24.23
C ARG A 367 -9.71 5.38 -24.04
N LEU A 368 -9.99 6.51 -24.65
CA LEU A 368 -11.35 7.01 -24.78
C LEU A 368 -11.90 6.54 -26.13
N THR A 369 -12.94 5.71 -26.11
CA THR A 369 -13.66 5.22 -27.30
C THR A 369 -14.98 5.96 -27.46
N GLY A 370 -15.46 6.08 -28.71
CA GLY A 370 -16.66 6.88 -29.01
C GLY A 370 -16.51 8.34 -28.59
N ALA A 371 -15.30 8.89 -28.78
CA ALA A 371 -15.00 10.25 -28.40
C ALA A 371 -15.82 11.22 -29.26
N SER A 372 -16.49 12.18 -28.63
CA SER A 372 -17.33 13.17 -29.31
C SER A 372 -17.46 14.45 -28.49
N GLY A 373 -17.93 15.50 -29.15
CA GLY A 373 -18.23 16.77 -28.49
C GLY A 373 -16.98 17.44 -27.94
N VAL A 374 -15.91 17.49 -28.74
CA VAL A 374 -14.66 18.16 -28.37
C VAL A 374 -14.91 19.66 -28.35
N VAL A 375 -14.82 20.27 -27.17
CA VAL A 375 -15.04 21.71 -27.01
C VAL A 375 -13.87 22.33 -26.21
N PRO A 376 -13.24 23.41 -26.70
CA PRO A 376 -12.26 24.17 -25.92
C PRO A 376 -12.93 24.76 -24.67
N VAL A 377 -12.27 24.64 -23.51
CA VAL A 377 -12.77 25.19 -22.24
C VAL A 377 -11.89 26.35 -21.82
N GLN A 378 -12.53 27.50 -21.54
CA GLN A 378 -11.90 28.64 -20.88
C GLN A 378 -11.72 28.26 -19.40
N VAL A 379 -10.49 28.23 -18.92
CA VAL A 379 -10.18 28.02 -17.49
C VAL A 379 -9.62 29.32 -16.96
N GLU A 380 -10.06 29.73 -15.76
CA GLU A 380 -9.58 30.93 -15.07
C GLU A 380 -8.04 30.97 -15.01
N ASP A 381 -7.47 32.17 -15.18
CA ASP A 381 -6.04 32.39 -15.38
C ASP A 381 -5.16 31.84 -14.23
N GLU A 382 -5.66 31.82 -13.00
CA GLU A 382 -4.96 31.27 -11.84
C GLU A 382 -4.85 29.73 -11.86
N GLU A 383 -5.87 29.05 -12.40
CA GLU A 383 -5.81 27.60 -12.65
C GLU A 383 -4.88 27.31 -13.82
N ARG A 384 -4.93 28.12 -14.88
CA ARG A 384 -4.02 28.03 -16.05
C ARG A 384 -2.55 28.15 -15.65
N ASP A 385 -2.19 29.07 -14.75
CA ASP A 385 -0.82 29.26 -14.30
C ASP A 385 -0.33 28.15 -13.35
N ARG A 386 -1.19 27.65 -12.45
CA ARG A 386 -0.88 26.45 -11.64
C ARG A 386 -0.69 25.21 -12.53
N LEU A 387 -1.48 25.10 -13.60
CA LEU A 387 -1.42 24.02 -14.58
C LEU A 387 -0.14 24.09 -15.43
N MET A 388 0.25 25.28 -15.92
CA MET A 388 1.50 25.52 -16.67
C MET A 388 2.74 25.27 -15.80
N LYS A 389 2.70 25.63 -14.51
CA LYS A 389 3.81 25.37 -13.57
C LYS A 389 4.02 23.87 -13.30
N SER A 390 2.93 23.10 -13.18
CA SER A 390 3.00 21.63 -13.08
C SER A 390 3.44 20.92 -14.38
N LEU A 391 3.39 21.65 -15.50
CA LEU A 391 3.77 21.19 -16.84
C LEU A 391 5.30 21.22 -17.02
N GLN A 392 5.99 22.21 -16.45
CA GLN A 392 7.45 22.31 -16.49
C GLN A 392 8.14 21.33 -15.53
N GLU A 393 7.66 21.19 -14.29
CA GLU A 393 8.31 20.33 -13.27
C GLU A 393 8.29 18.82 -13.62
N ASP A 394 7.32 18.35 -14.41
CA ASP A 394 7.21 16.94 -14.85
C ASP A 394 7.99 16.64 -16.16
N LEU A 395 8.29 17.65 -17.00
CA LEU A 395 9.05 17.48 -18.24
C LEU A 395 10.54 17.27 -17.96
N ASP A 396 11.08 18.02 -16.99
CA ASP A 396 12.48 17.92 -16.56
C ASP A 396 12.80 16.54 -15.94
N PHE A 397 11.80 15.82 -15.43
CA PHE A 397 11.98 14.48 -14.85
C PHE A 397 11.99 13.35 -15.90
N PHE A 398 11.58 13.61 -17.15
CA PHE A 398 11.40 12.57 -18.18
C PHE A 398 12.27 12.74 -19.43
N GLU A 399 12.82 13.92 -19.70
CA GLU A 399 13.82 14.07 -20.77
C GLU A 399 15.07 13.21 -20.53
N GLU A 400 15.37 12.87 -19.27
CA GLU A 400 16.50 12.03 -18.88
C GLU A 400 16.23 10.51 -19.05
N ALA A 401 14.98 10.09 -19.30
CA ALA A 401 14.58 8.67 -19.36
C ALA A 401 14.14 8.17 -20.74
N CYS A 402 14.11 9.02 -21.77
CA CYS A 402 13.59 8.66 -23.11
C CYS A 402 14.60 8.86 -24.26
N ALA A 403 15.90 8.94 -23.98
CA ALA A 403 16.93 8.94 -25.01
C ALA A 403 17.31 7.53 -25.54
N GLY A 404 16.56 6.48 -25.19
CA GLY A 404 16.86 5.11 -25.60
C GLY A 404 15.62 4.28 -25.87
N ASP A 405 14.98 4.49 -27.02
CA ASP A 405 14.43 3.44 -27.88
C ASP A 405 13.71 4.11 -29.07
N ASP A 406 14.53 4.64 -29.99
CA ASP A 406 14.20 4.61 -31.41
C ASP A 406 15.03 3.47 -32.00
N CYS A 407 14.38 2.37 -32.41
CA CYS A 407 14.64 1.58 -33.62
C CYS A 407 13.73 0.32 -33.65
N ASP A 408 12.99 0.22 -34.76
CA ASP A 408 12.11 -0.85 -35.30
C ASP A 408 10.71 -1.12 -34.69
#